data_AF-A0A352FM04-F1
#
_entry.id   AF-A0A352FM04-F1
#
_cell.length_a   1.000
_cell.length_b   1.000
_cell.length_c   1.000
_cell.angle_alpha   90.00
_cell.angle_beta   90.00
_cell.angle_gamma   90.00
#
_symmetry.space_group_name_H-M   'P 1'
#
loop_
_entity.id
_entity.type
_entity.pdbx_description
1 polymer ?
#
loop_
_entity_poly.entity_id
_entity_poly.type
_entity_poly.pdbx_seq_one_letter_code
_entity_poly.pdbx_strand_id
1 'polypeptide(L)' 'DTMVPLPRYSTCAGIPITELLSKEQIDAIVKRTAGGGAEIVAL' A
#
# COMPACT_ATOMS: atom_id res chain seq x y z
N ASP A 1 9.87 -8.30 2.73
CA ASP A 1 9.22 -9.57 3.13
C ASP A 1 8.64 -9.59 4.55
N THR A 2 9.10 -8.73 5.46
CA THR A 2 8.61 -8.66 6.85
C THR A 2 7.64 -7.49 7.11
N MET A 3 7.31 -6.70 6.09
CA MET A 3 6.40 -5.56 6.22
C MET A 3 4.99 -6.06 6.57
N VAL A 4 4.36 -5.45 7.58
CA VAL A 4 2.97 -5.74 7.98
C VAL A 4 2.07 -4.56 7.59
N PRO A 5 1.40 -4.61 6.42
CA PRO A 5 0.48 -3.55 6.02
C PRO A 5 -0.79 -3.58 6.86
N LEU A 6 -1.27 -2.42 7.29
CA LEU A 6 -2.53 -2.26 8.00
C LEU A 6 -3.49 -1.29 7.29
N PRO A 7 -4.03 -1.63 6.10
CA PRO A 7 -4.92 -0.75 5.33
C PRO A 7 -6.14 -0.26 6.10
N ARG A 8 -6.63 -1.06 7.05
CA ARG A 8 -7.77 -0.74 7.93
C ARG A 8 -7.55 0.48 8.84
N TYR A 9 -6.30 0.91 9.02
CA TYR A 9 -5.96 2.09 9.83
C TYR A 9 -5.50 3.27 8.97
N SER A 10 -5.54 3.15 7.65
CA SER A 10 -5.17 4.20 6.72
C SER A 10 -6.43 4.92 6.24
N THR A 11 -6.40 6.25 6.27
CA THR A 11 -7.53 7.10 5.83
C THR A 11 -7.04 8.19 4.89
N CYS A 12 -7.95 8.68 4.04
CA CYS A 12 -7.77 9.90 3.25
C CYS A 12 -8.88 10.87 3.63
N ALA A 13 -8.52 12.05 4.16
CA ALA A 13 -9.46 13.04 4.68
C ALA A 13 -10.50 12.46 5.68
N GLY A 14 -10.10 11.46 6.48
CA GLY A 14 -10.95 10.79 7.46
C GLY A 14 -11.76 9.60 6.92
N ILE A 15 -11.74 9.34 5.62
CA ILE A 15 -12.45 8.20 5.01
C ILE A 15 -11.48 6.99 4.91
N PRO A 16 -11.86 5.79 5.37
CA PRO A 16 -11.04 4.59 5.24
C PRO A 16 -10.68 4.29 3.78
N ILE A 17 -9.41 3.95 3.51
CA ILE A 17 -8.97 3.69 2.13
C ILE A 17 -9.65 2.48 1.48
N THR A 18 -10.20 1.57 2.28
CA THR A 18 -10.98 0.41 1.81
C THR A 18 -12.34 0.81 1.22
N GLU A 19 -12.83 2.02 1.49
CA GLU A 19 -14.05 2.57 0.87
C GLU A 19 -13.75 3.34 -0.42
N LEU A 20 -12.49 3.76 -0.60
CA LEU A 20 -12.06 4.60 -1.72
C LEU A 20 -11.44 3.78 -2.86
N LEU A 21 -10.84 2.64 -2.55
CA LEU A 21 -10.06 1.82 -3.47
C LEU A 21 -10.53 0.37 -3.40
N SER A 22 -10.45 -0.32 -4.54
CA SER A 22 -10.63 -1.77 -4.59
C SER A 22 -9.52 -2.49 -3.83
N LYS A 23 -9.79 -3.73 -3.40
CA LYS A 23 -8.81 -4.57 -2.72
C LYS A 23 -7.57 -4.78 -3.59
N GLU A 24 -7.76 -4.98 -4.90
CA GLU A 24 -6.70 -5.20 -5.88
C GLU A 24 -5.77 -3.98 -5.99
N GLN A 25 -6.32 -2.77 -5.97
CA GLN A 25 -5.53 -1.53 -5.98
C GLN A 25 -4.72 -1.38 -4.69
N ILE A 26 -5.33 -1.68 -3.54
CA ILE A 26 -4.64 -1.63 -2.24
C ILE A 26 -3.50 -2.65 -2.20
N ASP A 27 -3.74 -3.88 -2.64
CA ASP A 27 -2.73 -4.94 -2.69
C ASP A 27 -1.56 -4.59 -3.63
N ALA A 28 -1.85 -3.97 -4.78
CA ALA A 28 -0.83 -3.49 -5.70
C ALA A 28 0.05 -2.39 -5.09
N ILE A 29 -0.56 -1.42 -4.39
CA ILE A 29 0.17 -0.36 -3.69
C ILE A 29 1.07 -0.97 -2.61
N VAL A 30 0.53 -1.84 -1.76
CA VAL A 30 1.26 -2.53 -0.70
C VAL A 30 2.48 -3.28 -1.27
N LYS A 31 2.30 -4.03 -2.36
CA LYS A 31 3.39 -4.77 -3.00
C LYS A 31 4.49 -3.84 -3.52
N ARG A 32 4.11 -2.73 -4.16
CA ARG A 32 5.06 -1.73 -4.65
C ARG A 32 5.82 -1.09 -3.48
N THR A 33 5.13 -0.70 -2.41
CA THR A 33 5.75 -0.11 -1.22
C THR A 33 6.76 -1.06 -0.56
N ALA A 34 6.43 -2.35 -0.45
CA ALA A 34 7.34 -3.35 0.09
C ALA A 34 8.63 -3.50 -0.75
N GLY A 35 8.54 -3.31 -2.07
CA GLY A 35 9.66 -3.33 -3.00
C GLY A 35 10.28 -1.95 -3.29
N GLY A 36 9.82 -0.88 -2.65
CA GLY A 36 10.15 0.48 -3.04
C GLY A 36 11.65 0.79 -2.99
N GLY A 37 12.39 0.19 -2.06
CA GLY A 37 13.86 0.30 -2.04
C GLY A 37 14.49 -0.25 -3.31
N ALA A 38 14.12 -1.47 -3.71
CA ALA A 38 14.60 -2.12 -4.94
C ALA A 38 14.16 -1.37 -6.20
N GLU A 39 12.96 -0.79 -6.21
CA GLU A 39 12.47 0.07 -7.30
C GLU A 39 13.39 1.27 -7.55
N ILE A 40 13.94 1.87 -6.49
CA ILE A 40 14.83 3.04 -6.59
C ILE A 40 16.26 2.66 -7.01
N VAL A 41 16.79 1.53 -6.55
CA VAL A 41 18.17 1.10 -6.87
C VAL A 41 18.31 0.25 -8.14
N ALA A 42 17.20 -0.08 -8.82
CA ALA A 42 17.23 -0.75 -10.11
C ALA A 42 17.77 0.20 -11.21
N LEU A 43 19.09 0.39 -11.21
CA LEU A 43 19.91 1.03 -12.24
C LEU A 43 20.87 -0.01 -12.83
#